data_AF-A0A7X8I1M8-F1
#
_entry.id   AF-A0A7X8I1M8-F1
#
_cell.length_a   1.000
_cell.length_b   1.000
_cell.length_c   1.000
_cell.angle_alpha   90.00
_cell.angle_beta   90.00
_cell.angle_gamma   90.00
#
_symmetry.space_group_name_H-M   'P 1'
#
loop_
_entity.id
_entity.type
_entity.pdbx_description
1 polymer ?
#
loop_
_entity_poly.entity_id
_entity_poly.type
_entity_poly.pdbx_seq_one_letter_code
_entity_poly.pdbx_strand_id
1 'polypeptide(L)'
;MDVTNLNTMMIDILGEIGNIGSGNAVTALARMLSKRVDMNVPRVRILEFKDVAKVLGGEERLVVGIYLDLNRDISGNIMFILDLDSAINLTNMLLNRTERKDELDDMAMSALSEVGNILASSYVNSLSSLTNLDIAISVPSLAIDMAGAILSVPAIQFGYISDQVLLIETIFEEGNNSVKGNLFLLPDMVSFEKILSSLGVS
;
A
#
# COMPACT_ATOMS: atom_id res chain seq x y z
N MET A 1 -17.98 -5.92 -25.42
CA MET A 1 -17.52 -4.71 -24.71
C MET A 1 -16.02 -4.60 -24.95
N ASP A 2 -15.52 -3.40 -25.30
CA ASP A 2 -14.11 -3.18 -25.61
C ASP A 2 -13.26 -3.32 -24.33
N VAL A 3 -12.20 -4.14 -24.39
CA VAL A 3 -11.31 -4.44 -23.25
C VAL A 3 -10.70 -3.16 -22.65
N THR A 4 -10.49 -2.15 -23.49
CA THR A 4 -9.97 -0.83 -23.11
C THR A 4 -10.95 -0.03 -22.25
N ASN A 5 -12.26 -0.15 -22.47
CA ASN A 5 -13.27 0.55 -21.66
C ASN A 5 -13.48 -0.11 -20.29
N LEU A 6 -13.31 -1.43 -20.21
CA LEU A 6 -13.33 -2.20 -18.96
C LEU A 6 -12.17 -1.77 -18.04
N ASN A 7 -10.96 -1.65 -18.59
CA ASN A 7 -9.81 -1.17 -17.84
C ASN A 7 -9.99 0.27 -17.32
N THR A 8 -10.57 1.18 -18.11
CA THR A 8 -10.81 2.55 -17.66
C THR A 8 -11.83 2.61 -16.52
N MET A 9 -12.98 1.95 -16.66
CA MET A 9 -14.00 1.90 -15.60
C MET A 9 -13.46 1.27 -14.31
N MET A 10 -12.67 0.21 -14.44
CA MET A 10 -12.00 -0.43 -13.31
C MET A 10 -11.02 0.52 -12.62
N ILE A 11 -10.17 1.22 -13.37
CA ILE A 11 -9.23 2.19 -12.82
C ILE A 11 -9.97 3.34 -12.14
N ASP A 12 -11.08 3.81 -12.70
CA ASP A 12 -11.89 4.87 -12.10
C ASP A 12 -12.51 4.43 -10.76
N ILE A 13 -13.09 3.22 -10.70
CA ILE A 13 -13.67 2.67 -9.47
C ILE A 13 -12.59 2.43 -8.40
N LEU A 14 -11.46 1.84 -8.79
CA LEU A 14 -10.34 1.63 -7.87
C LEU A 14 -9.69 2.95 -7.45
N GLY A 15 -9.67 3.96 -8.32
CA GLY A 15 -9.32 5.33 -8.01
C GLY A 15 -10.21 5.90 -6.91
N GLU A 16 -11.52 5.68 -7.00
CA GLU A 16 -12.47 6.11 -5.98
C GLU A 16 -12.30 5.36 -4.65
N ILE A 17 -12.05 4.05 -4.71
CA ILE A 17 -11.65 3.25 -3.52
C ILE A 17 -10.39 3.85 -2.89
N GLY A 18 -9.39 4.18 -3.72
CA GLY A 18 -8.15 4.81 -3.32
C GLY A 18 -8.39 6.15 -2.62
N ASN A 19 -9.27 6.99 -3.18
CA ASN A 19 -9.66 8.29 -2.61
C ASN A 19 -10.32 8.14 -1.23
N ILE A 20 -11.30 7.24 -1.11
CA ILE A 20 -12.01 7.00 0.16
C ILE A 20 -11.05 6.42 1.20
N GLY A 21 -10.23 5.43 0.79
CA GLY A 21 -9.24 4.80 1.66
C GLY A 21 -8.20 5.80 2.17
N SER A 22 -7.71 6.67 1.29
CA SER A 22 -6.81 7.77 1.62
C SER A 22 -7.41 8.75 2.62
N GLY A 23 -8.67 9.17 2.45
CA GLY A 23 -9.33 10.07 3.40
C GLY A 23 -9.48 9.49 4.81
N ASN A 24 -9.81 8.20 4.90
CA ASN A 24 -9.87 7.47 6.16
C ASN A 24 -8.48 7.33 6.81
N ALA A 25 -7.46 7.00 5.99
CA ALA A 25 -6.09 6.91 6.43
C ALA A 25 -5.55 8.24 6.95
N VAL A 26 -5.80 9.37 6.25
CA VAL A 26 -5.41 10.71 6.71
C VAL A 26 -6.00 11.00 8.07
N THR A 27 -7.28 10.69 8.29
CA THR A 27 -7.94 10.95 9.57
C THR A 27 -7.30 10.14 10.70
N ALA A 28 -6.98 8.86 10.46
CA ALA A 28 -6.33 8.01 11.44
C ALA A 28 -4.88 8.45 11.71
N LEU A 29 -4.12 8.77 10.67
CA LEU A 29 -2.75 9.25 10.78
C LEU A 29 -2.66 10.62 11.46
N ALA A 30 -3.58 11.55 11.17
CA ALA A 30 -3.63 12.84 11.84
C ALA A 30 -3.86 12.70 13.35
N ARG A 31 -4.69 11.72 13.76
CA ARG A 31 -4.87 11.38 15.19
C ARG A 31 -3.59 10.81 15.79
N MET A 32 -2.90 9.92 15.09
CA MET A 32 -1.63 9.33 15.54
C MET A 32 -0.51 10.38 15.66
N LEU A 33 -0.44 11.31 14.71
CA LEU A 33 0.57 12.38 14.65
C LEU A 33 0.22 13.57 15.54
N SER A 34 -1.01 13.66 16.03
CA SER A 34 -1.56 14.87 16.69
C SER A 34 -1.33 16.15 15.86
N LYS A 35 -1.29 16.00 14.54
CA LYS A 35 -0.98 17.06 13.57
C LYS A 35 -1.80 16.85 12.31
N ARG A 36 -1.98 17.93 11.55
CA ARG A 36 -2.57 17.85 10.22
C ARG A 36 -1.54 17.24 9.26
N VAL A 37 -1.94 16.17 8.60
CA VAL A 37 -1.20 15.55 7.51
C VAL A 37 -2.00 15.78 6.25
N ASP A 38 -1.34 16.26 5.21
CA ASP A 38 -1.93 16.32 3.89
C ASP A 38 -1.42 15.08 3.12
N MET A 39 -2.36 14.27 2.65
CA MET A 39 -2.07 13.15 1.75
C MET A 39 -2.64 13.54 0.40
N ASN A 40 -1.81 13.48 -0.62
CA ASN A 40 -2.29 13.70 -1.98
C ASN A 40 -3.12 12.48 -2.41
N VAL A 41 -4.18 12.77 -3.19
CA VAL A 41 -5.03 11.75 -3.83
C VAL A 41 -4.14 10.69 -4.48
N PRO A 42 -4.28 9.42 -4.10
CA PRO A 42 -3.39 8.39 -4.59
C PRO A 42 -3.62 8.15 -6.08
N ARG A 43 -2.52 7.92 -6.81
CA ARG A 43 -2.61 7.50 -8.21
C ARG A 43 -2.73 5.99 -8.26
N VAL A 44 -3.85 5.53 -8.80
CA VAL A 44 -4.10 4.11 -8.98
C VAL A 44 -3.62 3.67 -10.37
N ARG A 45 -2.85 2.59 -10.41
CA ARG A 45 -2.33 1.99 -11.64
C ARG A 45 -2.42 0.48 -11.56
N ILE A 46 -2.77 -0.14 -12.68
CA ILE A 46 -2.61 -1.59 -12.86
C ILE A 46 -1.26 -1.79 -13.54
N LEU A 47 -0.39 -2.54 -12.91
CA LEU A 47 0.96 -2.83 -13.39
C LEU A 47 1.17 -4.32 -13.51
N GLU A 48 2.15 -4.73 -14.31
CA GLU A 48 2.64 -6.08 -14.21
C GLU A 48 3.58 -6.21 -13.01
N PHE A 49 3.56 -7.34 -12.30
CA PHE A 49 4.40 -7.55 -11.11
C PHE A 49 5.89 -7.31 -11.40
N LYS A 50 6.37 -7.69 -12.59
CA LYS A 50 7.75 -7.45 -13.05
C LYS A 50 8.15 -5.98 -13.10
N ASP A 51 7.19 -5.06 -13.18
CA ASP A 51 7.45 -3.62 -13.22
C ASP A 51 7.42 -2.96 -11.84
N VAL A 52 7.01 -3.68 -10.79
CA VAL A 52 6.98 -3.18 -9.41
C VAL A 52 8.38 -2.73 -8.96
N ALA A 53 9.41 -3.52 -9.22
CA ALA A 53 10.80 -3.16 -8.86
C ALA A 53 11.26 -1.85 -9.53
N LYS A 54 10.80 -1.58 -10.77
CA LYS A 54 11.12 -0.34 -11.48
C LYS A 54 10.47 0.87 -10.83
N VAL A 55 9.23 0.74 -10.34
CA VAL A 55 8.53 1.80 -9.58
C VAL A 55 9.28 2.15 -8.30
N LEU A 56 9.92 1.17 -7.68
CA LEU A 56 10.73 1.35 -6.46
C LEU A 56 12.13 1.92 -6.73
N GLY A 57 12.51 2.15 -7.99
CA GLY A 57 13.82 2.68 -8.36
C GLY A 57 14.89 1.61 -8.65
N GLY A 58 14.48 0.35 -8.84
CA GLY A 58 15.35 -0.78 -9.16
C GLY A 58 15.50 -1.78 -8.01
N GLU A 59 15.93 -2.99 -8.34
CA GLU A 59 16.01 -4.13 -7.40
C GLU A 59 17.03 -3.92 -6.28
N GLU A 60 18.10 -3.15 -6.54
CA GLU A 60 19.18 -2.87 -5.58
C GLU A 60 18.86 -1.74 -4.61
N ARG A 61 17.70 -1.08 -4.75
CA ARG A 61 17.33 0.03 -3.87
C ARG A 61 17.01 -0.51 -2.48
N LEU A 62 17.67 0.03 -1.46
CA LEU A 62 17.34 -0.25 -0.06
C LEU A 62 15.98 0.37 0.29
N VAL A 63 15.05 -0.45 0.73
CA VAL A 63 13.68 -0.06 1.05
C VAL A 63 13.24 -0.64 2.39
N VAL A 64 12.19 -0.04 2.95
CA VAL A 64 11.44 -0.59 4.08
C VAL A 64 10.13 -1.13 3.54
N GLY A 65 9.91 -2.43 3.68
CA GLY A 65 8.68 -3.11 3.29
C GLY A 65 7.86 -3.52 4.50
N ILE A 66 6.58 -3.14 4.51
CA ILE A 66 5.59 -3.60 5.47
C ILE A 66 4.59 -4.48 4.72
N TYR A 67 4.39 -5.69 5.19
CA TYR A 67 3.61 -6.72 4.52
C TYR A 67 2.47 -7.20 5.40
N LEU A 68 1.28 -7.36 4.80
CA LEU A 68 0.07 -7.87 5.45
C LEU A 68 -0.63 -8.88 4.52
N ASP A 69 -1.10 -9.99 5.09
CA ASP A 69 -1.89 -10.98 4.37
C ASP A 69 -3.38 -10.60 4.39
N LEU A 70 -4.05 -10.78 3.25
CA LEU A 70 -5.49 -10.68 3.10
C LEU A 70 -6.12 -12.05 3.26
N ASN A 71 -7.22 -12.10 3.99
CA ASN A 71 -7.95 -13.32 4.30
C ASN A 71 -9.47 -13.09 4.19
N ARG A 72 -10.21 -14.21 4.28
CA ARG A 72 -11.68 -14.34 4.15
C ARG A 72 -12.16 -14.43 2.70
N ASP A 73 -12.97 -13.51 2.21
CA ASP A 73 -13.59 -13.62 0.89
C ASP A 73 -12.58 -13.44 -0.24
N ILE A 74 -11.50 -12.72 0.05
CA ILE A 74 -10.34 -12.54 -0.82
C ILE A 74 -9.06 -13.06 -0.15
N SER A 75 -8.10 -13.45 -0.97
CA SER A 75 -6.76 -13.89 -0.60
C SER A 75 -5.73 -13.14 -1.43
N GLY A 76 -4.56 -12.90 -0.83
CA GLY A 76 -3.50 -12.10 -1.41
C GLY A 76 -2.82 -11.25 -0.35
N ASN A 77 -2.12 -10.20 -0.76
CA ASN A 77 -1.27 -9.42 0.13
C ASN A 77 -1.38 -7.92 -0.11
N ILE A 78 -1.11 -7.17 0.95
CA ILE A 78 -0.84 -5.74 0.88
C ILE A 78 0.62 -5.51 1.25
N MET A 79 1.30 -4.71 0.44
CA MET A 79 2.64 -4.23 0.72
C MET A 79 2.66 -2.72 0.76
N PHE A 80 3.17 -2.15 1.84
CA PHE A 80 3.50 -0.74 1.90
C PHE A 80 5.02 -0.59 1.90
N ILE A 81 5.56 0.05 0.86
CA ILE A 81 7.00 0.17 0.63
C ILE A 81 7.39 1.64 0.63
N LEU A 82 8.42 1.95 1.42
CA LEU A 82 9.03 3.26 1.54
C LEU A 82 10.51 3.14 1.17
N ASP A 83 11.08 4.17 0.54
CA ASP A 83 12.54 4.28 0.58
C ASP A 83 13.02 4.57 2.02
N LEU A 84 14.28 4.25 2.30
CA LEU A 84 14.82 4.37 3.66
C LEU A 84 14.70 5.82 4.20
N ASP A 85 14.98 6.82 3.36
CA ASP A 85 14.90 8.23 3.73
C ASP A 85 13.47 8.64 4.11
N SER A 86 12.47 8.19 3.36
CA SER A 86 11.06 8.41 3.62
C SER A 86 10.63 7.72 4.91
N ALA A 87 11.10 6.50 5.17
CA ALA A 87 10.81 5.79 6.42
C ALA A 87 11.41 6.50 7.64
N ILE A 88 12.63 7.01 7.51
CA ILE A 88 13.29 7.82 8.54
C ILE A 88 12.53 9.13 8.78
N ASN A 89 12.17 9.85 7.71
CA ASN A 89 11.41 11.10 7.82
C ASN A 89 10.07 10.86 8.51
N LEU A 90 9.32 9.84 8.06
CA LEU A 90 8.03 9.47 8.63
C LEU A 90 8.13 9.12 10.12
N THR A 91 9.13 8.33 10.52
CA THR A 91 9.29 7.95 11.93
C THR A 91 9.71 9.10 12.82
N ASN A 92 10.59 9.98 12.34
CA ASN A 92 10.94 11.20 13.08
C ASN A 92 9.71 12.11 13.27
N MET A 93 8.82 12.18 12.28
CA MET A 93 7.54 12.89 12.39
C MET A 93 6.59 12.22 13.39
N LEU A 94 6.37 10.90 13.28
CA LEU A 94 5.49 10.11 14.14
C LEU A 94 5.89 10.19 15.62
N LEU A 95 7.19 10.15 15.88
CA LEU A 95 7.73 10.11 17.24
C LEU A 95 8.05 11.51 17.78
N ASN A 96 7.72 12.58 17.04
CA ASN A 96 8.01 13.98 17.37
C ASN A 96 9.46 14.18 17.86
N ARG A 97 10.42 13.57 17.16
CA ARG A 97 11.83 13.63 17.55
C ARG A 97 12.38 15.03 17.27
N THR A 98 12.99 15.65 18.28
CA THR A 98 13.65 16.96 18.18
C THR A 98 15.00 16.87 17.46
N GLU A 99 15.66 15.72 17.54
CA GLU A 99 16.87 15.41 16.80
C GLU A 99 16.56 14.33 15.76
N ARG A 100 16.95 14.57 14.51
CA ARG A 100 16.80 13.59 13.44
C ARG A 100 17.67 12.38 13.77
N LYS A 101 17.05 11.22 13.93
CA LYS A 101 17.77 9.95 13.85
C LYS A 101 17.83 9.53 12.40
N ASP A 102 19.00 9.10 11.94
CA ASP A 102 19.23 8.61 10.58
C ASP A 102 19.12 7.08 10.47
N GLU A 103 18.75 6.41 11.57
CA GLU A 103 18.55 4.97 11.64
C GLU A 103 17.19 4.63 12.25
N LEU A 104 16.66 3.47 11.87
CA LEU A 104 15.39 2.94 12.38
C LEU A 104 15.67 2.03 13.59
N ASP A 105 15.30 2.51 14.78
CA ASP A 105 15.30 1.71 16.00
C ASP A 105 13.98 0.93 16.18
N ASP A 106 13.91 0.04 17.17
CA ASP A 106 12.73 -0.81 17.41
C ASP A 106 11.41 -0.01 17.55
N MET A 107 11.49 1.20 18.11
CA MET A 107 10.36 2.10 18.22
C MET A 107 9.94 2.67 16.87
N ALA A 108 10.91 3.07 16.03
CA ALA A 108 10.65 3.50 14.66
C ALA A 108 10.02 2.37 13.83
N MET A 109 10.52 1.14 13.98
CA MET A 109 9.99 -0.06 13.31
C MET A 109 8.55 -0.37 13.74
N SER A 110 8.25 -0.22 15.03
CA SER A 110 6.89 -0.38 15.56
C SER A 110 5.95 0.70 15.02
N ALA A 111 6.40 1.96 14.99
CA ALA A 111 5.62 3.08 14.45
C ALA A 111 5.32 2.91 12.96
N LEU A 112 6.29 2.44 12.17
CA LEU A 112 6.09 2.12 10.75
C LEU A 112 5.08 0.99 10.55
N SER A 113 5.18 -0.06 11.37
CA SER A 113 4.24 -1.17 11.34
C SER A 113 2.80 -0.71 11.61
N GLU A 114 2.62 0.18 12.59
CA GLU A 114 1.31 0.78 12.90
C GLU A 114 0.78 1.64 11.74
N VAL A 115 1.63 2.46 11.11
CA VAL A 115 1.23 3.20 9.91
C VAL A 115 0.83 2.27 8.77
N GLY A 116 1.60 1.22 8.51
CA GLY A 116 1.25 0.22 7.50
C GLY A 116 -0.11 -0.44 7.79
N ASN A 117 -0.36 -0.78 9.05
CA ASN A 117 -1.64 -1.34 9.49
C ASN A 117 -2.82 -0.35 9.30
N ILE A 118 -2.65 0.92 9.65
CA ILE A 118 -3.66 1.97 9.45
C ILE A 118 -3.98 2.15 7.97
N LEU A 119 -2.94 2.23 7.12
CA LEU A 119 -3.10 2.40 5.68
C LEU A 119 -3.82 1.19 5.08
N ALA A 120 -3.31 -0.02 5.32
CA ALA A 120 -3.90 -1.26 4.82
C ALA A 120 -5.36 -1.41 5.28
N SER A 121 -5.64 -1.18 6.56
CA SER A 121 -7.00 -1.23 7.11
C SER A 121 -7.93 -0.24 6.40
N SER A 122 -7.47 0.97 6.15
CA SER A 122 -8.28 2.02 5.52
C SER A 122 -8.65 1.66 4.09
N TYR A 123 -7.68 1.18 3.30
CA TYR A 123 -7.94 0.73 1.92
C TYR A 123 -8.81 -0.52 1.88
N VAL A 124 -8.57 -1.49 2.77
CA VAL A 124 -9.37 -2.72 2.85
C VAL A 124 -10.81 -2.44 3.26
N ASN A 125 -11.03 -1.55 4.23
CA ASN A 125 -12.38 -1.16 4.64
C ASN A 125 -13.14 -0.47 3.50
N SER A 126 -12.46 0.40 2.73
CA SER A 126 -13.05 1.04 1.55
C SER A 126 -13.38 0.02 0.46
N LEU A 127 -12.48 -0.94 0.20
CA LEU A 127 -12.72 -2.02 -0.74
C LEU A 127 -13.89 -2.90 -0.29
N SER A 128 -13.91 -3.33 0.96
CA SER A 128 -14.98 -4.13 1.57
C SER A 128 -16.34 -3.42 1.47
N SER A 129 -16.38 -2.12 1.78
CA SER A 129 -17.63 -1.34 1.74
C SER A 129 -18.23 -1.24 0.33
N LEU A 130 -17.39 -1.19 -0.70
CA LEU A 130 -17.84 -1.05 -2.09
C LEU A 130 -18.12 -2.38 -2.77
N THR A 131 -17.40 -3.44 -2.39
CA THR A 131 -17.56 -4.79 -2.95
C THR A 131 -18.54 -5.65 -2.16
N ASN A 132 -18.89 -5.23 -0.94
CA ASN A 132 -19.65 -6.00 0.04
C ASN A 132 -19.00 -7.36 0.39
N LEU A 133 -17.68 -7.47 0.20
CA LEU A 133 -16.89 -8.64 0.58
C LEU A 133 -16.37 -8.47 2.01
N ASP A 134 -16.36 -9.55 2.78
CA ASP A 134 -15.71 -9.59 4.09
C ASP A 134 -14.22 -9.84 3.90
N ILE A 135 -13.40 -8.85 4.30
CA ILE A 135 -11.96 -8.86 4.10
C ILE A 135 -11.29 -8.59 5.44
N ALA A 136 -10.35 -9.45 5.83
CA ALA A 136 -9.51 -9.24 7.01
C ALA A 136 -8.03 -9.19 6.64
N ILE A 137 -7.25 -8.42 7.39
CA ILE A 137 -5.79 -8.34 7.28
C ILE A 137 -5.11 -9.00 8.48
N SER A 138 -3.91 -9.55 8.26
CA SER A 138 -3.03 -10.02 9.33
C SER A 138 -2.41 -8.87 10.12
N VAL A 139 -1.64 -9.21 11.16
CA VAL A 139 -0.67 -8.27 11.74
C VAL A 139 0.44 -7.96 10.71
N PRO A 140 1.02 -6.75 10.73
CA PRO A 140 2.08 -6.37 9.81
C PRO A 140 3.39 -7.08 10.14
N SER A 141 4.11 -7.49 9.09
CA SER A 141 5.52 -7.89 9.15
C SER A 141 6.37 -6.84 8.45
N LEU A 142 7.46 -6.41 9.07
CA LEU A 142 8.34 -5.38 8.53
C LEU A 142 9.72 -5.96 8.22
N ALA A 143 10.26 -5.64 7.05
CA ALA A 143 11.63 -5.96 6.67
C ALA A 143 12.33 -4.76 6.02
N ILE A 144 13.65 -4.66 6.21
CA ILE A 144 14.51 -3.68 5.55
C ILE A 144 15.52 -4.45 4.71
N ASP A 145 15.43 -4.33 3.40
CA ASP A 145 16.32 -5.02 2.47
C ASP A 145 16.30 -4.32 1.11
N MET A 146 17.10 -4.82 0.17
CA MET A 146 16.99 -4.49 -1.23
C MET A 146 15.60 -4.83 -1.76
N ALA A 147 15.04 -3.96 -2.61
CA ALA A 147 13.71 -4.11 -3.17
C ALA A 147 13.50 -5.48 -3.83
N GLY A 148 14.52 -6.02 -4.53
CA GLY A 148 14.45 -7.35 -5.13
C GLY A 148 14.24 -8.47 -4.09
N ALA A 149 14.88 -8.36 -2.92
CA ALA A 149 14.72 -9.34 -1.84
C ALA A 149 13.33 -9.25 -1.20
N ILE A 150 12.86 -8.02 -0.91
CA ILE A 150 11.50 -7.78 -0.39
C ILE A 150 10.42 -8.30 -1.35
N LEU A 151 10.62 -8.10 -2.65
CA LEU A 151 9.68 -8.55 -3.69
C LEU A 151 9.78 -10.05 -3.99
N SER A 152 10.85 -10.74 -3.60
CA SER A 152 11.00 -12.17 -3.90
C SER A 152 9.95 -13.05 -3.21
N VAL A 153 9.50 -12.65 -2.00
CA VAL A 153 8.49 -13.39 -1.23
C VAL A 153 7.14 -13.43 -1.97
N PRO A 154 6.53 -12.29 -2.34
CA PRO A 154 5.33 -12.30 -3.15
C PRO A 154 5.59 -12.86 -4.55
N ALA A 155 6.74 -12.61 -5.17
CA ALA A 155 7.05 -13.14 -6.50
C ALA A 155 6.93 -14.67 -6.58
N ILE A 156 7.34 -15.38 -5.52
CA ILE A 156 7.23 -16.85 -5.45
C ILE A 156 5.77 -17.29 -5.31
N GLN A 157 4.96 -16.56 -4.54
CA GLN A 157 3.54 -16.86 -4.34
C GLN A 157 2.71 -16.59 -5.60
N PHE A 158 3.04 -15.54 -6.35
CA PHE A 158 2.30 -15.10 -7.53
C PHE A 158 2.90 -15.61 -8.86
N GLY A 159 4.09 -16.22 -8.84
CA GLY A 159 4.87 -16.63 -10.01
C GLY A 159 4.25 -17.68 -10.94
N TYR A 160 2.99 -18.06 -10.71
CA TYR A 160 2.25 -18.99 -11.58
C TYR A 160 0.93 -18.45 -12.13
N ILE A 161 0.29 -17.45 -11.51
CA ILE A 161 -1.11 -17.13 -11.82
C ILE A 161 -1.40 -15.64 -11.52
N SER A 162 -1.56 -14.85 -12.59
CA SER A 162 -1.90 -13.40 -12.66
C SER A 162 -0.75 -12.40 -12.47
N ASP A 163 -0.42 -11.69 -13.56
CA ASP A 163 0.61 -10.64 -13.60
C ASP A 163 0.15 -9.29 -13.03
N GLN A 164 -1.14 -9.09 -12.78
CA GLN A 164 -1.67 -7.75 -12.49
C GLN A 164 -1.59 -7.38 -11.01
N VAL A 165 -0.79 -6.36 -10.72
CA VAL A 165 -0.66 -5.70 -9.42
C VAL A 165 -1.42 -4.40 -9.46
N LEU A 166 -2.26 -4.19 -8.44
CA LEU A 166 -2.84 -2.88 -8.22
C LEU A 166 -1.88 -2.03 -7.38
N LEU A 167 -1.30 -1.00 -7.99
CA LEU A 167 -0.50 0.00 -7.31
C LEU A 167 -1.38 1.18 -6.92
N ILE A 168 -1.28 1.57 -5.65
CA ILE A 168 -1.83 2.79 -5.07
C ILE A 168 -0.65 3.63 -4.58
N GLU A 169 -0.22 4.59 -5.40
CA GLU A 169 0.87 5.51 -5.03
C GLU A 169 0.37 6.48 -3.96
N THR A 170 0.99 6.51 -2.78
CA THR A 170 0.58 7.38 -1.66
C THR A 170 1.70 8.35 -1.30
N ILE A 171 1.45 9.65 -1.46
CA ILE A 171 2.41 10.70 -1.10
C ILE A 171 1.90 11.41 0.14
N PHE A 172 2.72 11.43 1.18
CA PHE A 172 2.48 12.17 2.41
C PHE A 172 3.33 13.44 2.41
N GLU A 173 2.72 14.56 2.79
CA GLU A 173 3.40 15.84 2.93
C GLU A 173 3.11 16.42 4.34
N GLU A 174 4.16 16.83 5.04
CA GLU A 174 4.09 17.63 6.26
C GLU A 174 5.08 18.79 6.17
N GLY A 175 4.58 20.00 5.90
CA GLY A 175 5.43 21.18 5.72
C GLY A 175 6.39 21.03 4.53
N ASN A 176 7.70 21.03 4.80
CA ASN A 176 8.73 20.83 3.77
C ASN A 176 9.21 19.38 3.65
N ASN A 177 8.71 18.47 4.49
CA ASN A 177 9.07 17.06 4.44
C ASN A 177 8.07 16.32 3.56
N SER A 178 8.56 15.68 2.51
CA SER A 178 7.78 14.76 1.68
C SER A 178 8.21 13.34 1.99
N VAL A 179 7.23 12.47 2.23
CA VAL A 179 7.40 11.04 2.44
C VAL A 179 6.66 10.35 1.30
N LYS A 180 7.41 9.62 0.46
CA LYS A 180 6.83 8.88 -0.65
C LYS A 180 6.70 7.41 -0.26
N GLY A 181 5.47 6.90 -0.27
CA GLY A 181 5.19 5.49 -0.06
C GLY A 181 4.40 4.89 -1.22
N ASN A 182 4.62 3.61 -1.50
CA ASN A 182 3.87 2.88 -2.50
C ASN A 182 3.11 1.76 -1.79
N LEU A 183 1.78 1.76 -1.91
CA LEU A 183 0.96 0.67 -1.44
C LEU A 183 0.59 -0.22 -2.62
N PHE A 184 0.91 -1.50 -2.53
CA PHE A 184 0.59 -2.50 -3.54
C PHE A 184 -0.45 -3.46 -2.97
N LEU A 185 -1.50 -3.69 -3.73
CA LEU A 185 -2.47 -4.74 -3.48
C LEU A 185 -2.22 -5.85 -4.50
N LEU A 186 -1.93 -7.04 -3.98
CA LEU A 186 -1.59 -8.24 -4.74
C LEU A 186 -2.62 -9.33 -4.43
N PRO A 187 -3.83 -9.25 -5.00
CA PRO A 187 -4.81 -10.32 -4.85
C PRO A 187 -4.38 -11.52 -5.69
N ASP A 188 -4.74 -12.73 -5.27
CA ASP A 188 -4.67 -13.87 -6.18
C ASP A 188 -5.69 -13.72 -7.33
N MET A 189 -5.53 -14.52 -8.39
CA MET A 189 -6.37 -14.40 -9.58
C MET A 189 -7.87 -14.56 -9.28
N VAL A 190 -8.24 -15.51 -8.41
CA VAL A 190 -9.63 -15.78 -8.04
C VAL A 190 -10.23 -14.59 -7.29
N SER A 191 -9.46 -13.99 -6.39
CA SER A 191 -9.85 -12.84 -5.59
C SER A 191 -9.94 -11.58 -6.43
N PHE A 192 -9.04 -11.41 -7.39
CA PHE A 192 -9.10 -10.34 -8.36
C PHE A 192 -10.39 -10.41 -9.18
N GLU A 193 -10.74 -11.58 -9.72
CA GLU A 193 -12.01 -11.77 -10.43
C GLU A 193 -13.24 -11.49 -9.56
N LYS A 194 -13.23 -11.92 -8.29
CA LYS A 194 -14.30 -11.60 -7.33
C LYS A 194 -14.46 -10.10 -7.11
N ILE A 195 -13.34 -9.38 -6.93
CA ILE A 195 -13.35 -7.91 -6.80
C ILE A 195 -13.98 -7.30 -8.05
N LEU A 196 -13.54 -7.70 -9.25
CA LEU A 196 -14.09 -7.17 -10.50
C LEU A 196 -15.59 -7.45 -10.67
N SER A 197 -16.01 -8.67 -10.33
CA SER A 197 -17.41 -9.06 -10.43
C SER A 197 -18.31 -8.28 -9.47
N SER A 198 -17.86 -8.08 -8.23
CA SER A 198 -18.58 -7.27 -7.25
C SER A 198 -18.71 -5.80 -7.65
N LEU A 199 -17.77 -5.29 -8.46
CA LEU A 199 -17.79 -3.93 -8.99
C LEU A 199 -18.60 -3.78 -10.29
N GLY A 200 -19.23 -4.87 -10.78
CA GLY A 200 -20.03 -4.86 -12.00
C GLY A 200 -19.21 -4.75 -13.29
N VAL A 201 -17.92 -5.09 -13.22
CA VAL A 201 -16.98 -5.00 -14.34
C VAL A 201 -16.88 -6.33 -15.12
N SER A 202 -17.39 -7.44 -14.59
CA SER A 202 -17.40 -8.76 -15.25
C SER A 202 -18.76 -9.18 -15.80
#